data_AF-A0A3L6PTM5-F1
#
_entry.id   AF-A0A3L6PTM5-F1
#
_cell.length_a   1.000
_cell.length_b   1.000
_cell.length_c   1.000
_cell.angle_alpha   90.00
_cell.angle_beta   90.00
_cell.angle_gamma   90.00
#
_symmetry.space_group_name_H-M   'P 1'
#
loop_
_entity.id
_entity.type
_entity.pdbx_description
1 polymer ?
#
loop_
_entity_poly.entity_id
_entity_poly.type
_entity_poly.pdbx_seq_one_letter_code
_entity_poly.pdbx_strand_id
1 'polypeptide(L)'
;MACSSISMALLPILILALAAGSTIYSPAAAAQRVPPKLLILNLEGRDGDKASLAVQAHDLSLAGFANRTNHWHAFSGYEHVIPNATLLPFGNSYRDLVGGLANLPSLPLGRNPALRAVHELSGHDAAAADGDGVEALKRGLVTLTVTKCEALRLTPIKDTVSRGWESGDAHLTQEHLGYIEHWDTMCFELIRANRTGEWSGPFTELLRTRANIHSEDDALAVVGLIINRTFQQLLIAHARSA
;
A
#
# COMPACT_ATOMS: atom_id res chain seq x y z
N MET A 1 64.86 -26.46 46.60
CA MET A 1 64.78 -25.34 47.56
C MET A 1 63.40 -24.72 47.46
N ALA A 2 62.73 -24.59 48.61
CA ALA A 2 61.60 -23.70 48.93
C ALA A 2 60.33 -23.80 48.05
N CYS A 3 59.23 -24.32 48.61
CA CYS A 3 58.15 -23.55 49.26
C CYS A 3 57.24 -22.85 48.23
N SER A 4 56.01 -23.31 48.01
CA SER A 4 54.82 -23.04 48.84
C SER A 4 54.51 -21.55 49.00
N SER A 5 53.30 -21.15 48.58
CA SER A 5 52.35 -20.21 49.23
C SER A 5 51.27 -19.87 48.17
N ILE A 6 50.03 -20.37 48.20
CA ILE A 6 48.94 -20.13 49.16
C ILE A 6 48.88 -18.64 49.56
N SER A 7 47.89 -17.88 49.10
CA SER A 7 46.68 -17.61 49.91
C SER A 7 45.95 -16.30 49.56
N MET A 8 44.63 -16.38 49.76
CA MET A 8 43.73 -15.34 50.30
C MET A 8 43.66 -13.99 49.58
N ALA A 9 42.57 -13.74 48.85
CA ALA A 9 41.30 -13.23 49.38
C ALA A 9 41.40 -11.78 49.85
N LEU A 10 40.64 -10.88 49.21
CA LEU A 10 39.98 -9.72 49.84
C LEU A 10 39.18 -8.95 48.78
N LEU A 11 37.86 -8.98 48.93
CA LEU A 11 36.94 -8.00 48.35
C LEU A 11 36.58 -7.03 49.50
N PRO A 12 36.59 -5.71 49.27
CA PRO A 12 35.44 -4.90 49.71
C PRO A 12 35.08 -3.82 48.67
N ILE A 13 33.80 -3.72 48.28
CA ILE A 13 32.79 -2.74 48.74
C ILE A 13 33.03 -1.29 48.21
N LEU A 14 32.14 -0.92 47.27
CA LEU A 14 31.40 0.35 47.16
C LEU A 14 32.14 1.65 46.80
N ILE A 15 31.88 2.19 45.61
CA ILE A 15 31.43 3.58 45.45
C ILE A 15 30.28 3.64 44.43
N LEU A 16 29.12 4.02 44.96
CA LEU A 16 27.96 4.49 44.23
C LEU A 16 28.29 5.87 43.63
N ALA A 17 28.33 6.00 42.31
CA ALA A 17 28.28 7.28 41.64
C ALA A 17 27.01 7.33 40.79
N LEU A 18 25.97 7.97 41.34
CA LEU A 18 24.89 8.56 40.56
C LEU A 18 25.53 9.55 39.57
N ALA A 19 25.62 9.16 38.31
CA ALA A 19 25.62 10.11 37.21
C ALA A 19 24.24 10.03 36.57
N ALA A 20 23.41 11.04 36.85
CA ALA A 20 22.26 11.35 36.04
C ALA A 20 22.77 11.66 34.61
N GLY A 21 22.72 10.64 33.75
CA GLY A 21 22.92 10.76 32.33
C GLY A 21 21.69 10.15 31.67
N SER A 22 20.78 11.01 31.24
CA SER A 22 19.64 10.65 30.40
C SER A 22 20.12 9.75 29.26
N THR A 23 19.63 8.51 29.22
CA THR A 23 19.80 7.65 28.06
C THR A 23 18.94 8.25 26.96
N ILE A 24 19.56 9.12 26.18
CA ILE A 24 19.03 9.60 24.92
C ILE A 24 18.80 8.36 24.06
N TYR A 25 17.54 8.09 23.81
CA TYR A 25 17.05 7.19 22.78
C TYR A 25 17.87 7.46 21.51
N SER A 26 18.73 6.53 21.13
CA SER A 26 19.36 6.55 19.80
C SER A 26 18.44 5.79 18.85
N PRO A 27 17.72 6.46 17.93
CA PRO A 27 17.00 5.78 16.87
C PRO A 27 18.00 5.41 15.78
N ALA A 28 18.97 4.55 16.12
CA ALA A 28 19.96 4.02 15.20
C ALA A 28 19.90 2.49 15.17
N ALA A 29 18.68 1.95 15.23
CA ALA A 29 18.34 0.75 14.52
C ALA A 29 17.45 1.16 13.34
N ALA A 30 17.99 2.04 12.48
CA ALA A 30 17.52 2.11 11.11
C ALA A 30 17.80 0.73 10.53
N ALA A 31 16.79 -0.15 10.58
CA ALA A 31 16.75 -1.35 9.78
C ALA A 31 17.22 -0.92 8.39
N GLN A 32 18.28 -1.55 7.90
CA GLN A 32 18.72 -1.40 6.51
C GLN A 32 17.48 -1.69 5.65
N ARG A 33 16.79 -0.62 5.25
CA ARG A 33 15.63 -0.70 4.38
C ARG A 33 16.22 -1.04 3.03
N VAL A 34 16.23 -2.33 2.72
CA VAL A 34 16.31 -2.78 1.33
C VAL A 34 15.35 -1.88 0.55
N PRO A 35 15.81 -1.16 -0.48
CA PRO A 35 14.97 -0.21 -1.19
C PRO A 35 13.69 -0.94 -1.63
N PRO A 36 12.51 -0.32 -1.46
CA PRO A 36 11.24 -0.94 -1.82
C PRO A 36 11.34 -1.51 -3.24
N LYS A 37 11.19 -2.82 -3.38
CA LYS A 37 11.19 -3.45 -4.69
C LYS A 37 9.94 -2.99 -5.43
N LEU A 38 10.11 -2.37 -6.60
CA LEU A 38 9.01 -2.00 -7.47
C LEU A 38 8.73 -3.13 -8.47
N LEU A 39 7.45 -3.36 -8.76
CA LEU A 39 6.99 -4.12 -9.92
C LEU A 39 6.56 -3.14 -10.99
N ILE A 40 7.00 -3.38 -12.23
CA ILE A 40 6.64 -2.55 -13.37
C ILE A 40 5.56 -3.26 -14.17
N LEU A 41 4.37 -2.67 -14.25
CA LEU A 41 3.27 -3.16 -15.05
C LEU A 41 3.24 -2.39 -16.38
N ASN A 42 3.60 -3.05 -17.48
CA ASN A 42 3.53 -2.44 -18.81
C ASN A 42 2.10 -2.54 -19.34
N LEU A 43 1.59 -1.42 -19.83
CA LEU A 43 0.23 -1.26 -20.34
C LEU A 43 0.28 -0.88 -21.80
N GLU A 44 -0.53 -1.58 -22.60
CA GLU A 44 -0.72 -1.28 -24.02
C GLU A 44 -2.15 -0.80 -24.25
N GLY A 45 -2.25 0.36 -24.90
CA GLY A 45 -3.50 1.03 -25.23
C GLY A 45 -3.88 0.88 -26.70
N ARG A 46 -4.70 1.80 -27.20
CA ARG A 46 -5.05 1.89 -28.62
C ARG A 46 -4.00 2.71 -29.37
N ASP A 47 -3.91 2.54 -30.68
CA ASP A 47 -3.16 3.44 -31.56
C ASP A 47 -1.70 3.70 -31.15
N GLY A 48 -1.06 2.68 -30.56
CA GLY A 48 0.34 2.75 -30.12
C GLY A 48 0.55 3.35 -28.73
N ASP A 49 -0.52 3.63 -27.98
CA ASP A 49 -0.43 4.09 -26.61
C ASP A 49 0.28 3.09 -25.71
N LYS A 50 1.20 3.61 -24.90
CA LYS A 50 1.99 2.83 -23.95
C LYS A 50 2.16 3.61 -22.66
N ALA A 51 2.00 2.92 -21.55
CA ALA A 51 2.34 3.45 -20.24
C ALA A 51 2.88 2.32 -19.36
N SER A 52 3.60 2.66 -18.31
CA SER A 52 4.03 1.70 -17.29
C SER A 52 3.60 2.18 -15.91
N LEU A 53 3.12 1.29 -15.05
CA LEU A 53 2.88 1.61 -13.63
C LEU A 53 4.03 1.06 -12.79
N ALA A 54 4.54 1.87 -11.86
CA ALA A 54 5.42 1.42 -10.80
C ALA A 54 4.58 1.17 -9.54
N VAL A 55 4.48 -0.10 -9.13
CA VAL A 55 3.75 -0.49 -7.91
C VAL A 55 4.71 -1.10 -6.91
N GLN A 56 4.49 -0.86 -5.62
CA GLN A 56 5.31 -1.46 -4.58
C GLN A 56 5.05 -2.97 -4.50
N ALA A 57 6.09 -3.79 -4.56
CA ALA A 57 5.95 -5.26 -4.58
C ALA A 57 5.33 -5.82 -3.29
N HIS A 58 5.41 -5.08 -2.19
CA HIS A 58 5.00 -5.58 -0.87
C HIS A 58 3.53 -5.34 -0.55
N ASP A 59 2.87 -4.39 -1.21
CA ASP A 59 1.45 -4.05 -0.96
C ASP A 59 0.68 -3.63 -2.22
N LEU A 60 1.32 -3.65 -3.39
CA LEU A 60 0.78 -3.21 -4.69
C LEU A 60 0.33 -1.74 -4.74
N SER A 61 0.76 -0.90 -3.80
CA SER A 61 0.43 0.53 -3.82
C SER A 61 1.14 1.22 -4.99
N LEU A 62 0.45 2.15 -5.64
CA LEU A 62 0.97 2.87 -6.80
C LEU A 62 1.98 3.94 -6.34
N ALA A 63 3.21 3.82 -6.83
CA ALA A 63 4.30 4.75 -6.57
C ALA A 63 4.43 5.83 -7.66
N GLY A 64 4.06 5.48 -8.90
CA GLY A 64 4.16 6.38 -10.05
C GLY A 64 3.86 5.67 -11.36
N PHE A 65 4.08 6.37 -12.47
CA PHE A 65 3.93 5.82 -13.82
C PHE A 65 4.96 6.39 -14.79
N ALA A 66 5.19 5.72 -15.91
CA ALA A 66 5.91 6.25 -17.05
C ALA A 66 4.97 6.42 -18.23
N ASN A 67 5.12 7.54 -18.95
CA ASN A 67 4.41 7.78 -20.20
C ASN A 67 5.07 7.02 -21.37
N ARG A 68 4.57 7.19 -22.60
CA ARG A 68 5.07 6.46 -23.78
C ARG A 68 6.53 6.72 -24.13
N THR A 69 7.10 7.82 -23.66
CA THR A 69 8.52 8.17 -23.88
C THR A 69 9.42 7.64 -22.75
N ASN A 70 8.90 6.80 -21.86
CA ASN A 70 9.55 6.32 -20.64
C ASN A 70 9.95 7.45 -19.67
N HIS A 71 9.28 8.60 -19.73
CA HIS A 71 9.47 9.66 -18.74
C HIS A 71 8.67 9.30 -17.49
N TRP A 72 9.36 9.20 -16.35
CA TRP A 72 8.75 8.77 -15.10
C TRP A 72 8.12 9.94 -14.35
N HIS A 73 6.95 9.68 -13.78
CA HIS A 73 6.23 10.55 -12.88
C HIS A 73 6.01 9.80 -11.57
N ALA A 74 6.39 10.41 -10.44
CA ALA A 74 6.28 9.80 -9.12
C ALA A 74 5.32 10.59 -8.24
N PHE A 75 4.58 9.88 -7.39
CA PHE A 75 3.88 10.53 -6.28
C PHE A 75 4.88 10.97 -5.22
N SER A 76 4.51 12.01 -4.47
CA SER A 76 5.33 12.51 -3.37
C SER A 76 5.68 11.38 -2.38
N GLY A 77 6.96 11.31 -2.00
CA GLY A 77 7.50 10.27 -1.14
C GLY A 77 8.06 9.06 -1.88
N TYR A 78 7.94 8.96 -3.21
CA TYR A 78 8.49 7.87 -4.03
C TYR A 78 9.66 8.28 -4.93
N GLU A 79 10.15 9.51 -4.80
CA GLU A 79 11.25 10.08 -5.60
C GLU A 79 12.56 9.28 -5.41
N HIS A 80 12.74 8.73 -4.22
CA HIS A 80 13.90 7.93 -3.85
C HIS A 80 13.88 6.52 -4.44
N VAL A 81 12.72 6.03 -4.91
CA VAL A 81 12.58 4.69 -5.52
C VAL A 81 12.37 4.71 -7.03
N ILE A 82 11.99 5.85 -7.61
CA ILE A 82 11.91 6.05 -9.07
C ILE A 82 12.91 7.14 -9.49
N PRO A 83 14.13 6.76 -9.91
CA PRO A 83 15.17 7.71 -10.27
C PRO A 83 14.74 8.67 -11.38
N ASN A 84 15.10 9.95 -11.25
CA ASN A 84 14.83 11.02 -12.23
C ASN A 84 13.34 11.26 -12.55
N ALA A 85 12.43 10.81 -11.67
CA ALA A 85 11.01 11.05 -11.87
C ALA A 85 10.62 12.51 -11.65
N THR A 86 9.69 13.01 -12.46
CA THR A 86 8.99 14.27 -12.21
C THR A 86 7.92 14.06 -11.15
N LEU A 87 7.84 14.97 -10.19
CA LEU A 87 6.84 14.90 -9.14
C LEU A 87 5.45 15.25 -9.64
N LEU A 88 4.48 14.41 -9.30
CA LEU A 88 3.07 14.73 -9.48
C LEU A 88 2.63 15.79 -8.46
N PRO A 89 1.84 16.80 -8.87
CA PRO A 89 1.41 17.89 -8.00
C PRO A 89 0.23 17.51 -7.08
N PHE A 90 -0.06 16.21 -6.93
CA PHE A 90 -1.15 15.66 -6.12
C PHE A 90 -0.72 14.32 -5.50
N GLY A 91 -1.40 13.91 -4.42
CA GLY A 91 -1.11 12.65 -3.73
C GLY A 91 -1.71 11.41 -4.42
N ASN A 92 -1.36 10.23 -3.92
CA ASN A 92 -1.82 8.94 -4.46
C ASN A 92 -3.05 8.36 -3.76
N SER A 93 -3.67 9.12 -2.84
CA SER A 93 -4.84 8.64 -2.11
C SER A 93 -6.10 8.75 -2.95
N TYR A 94 -7.14 7.97 -2.64
CA TYR A 94 -8.46 8.14 -3.25
C TYR A 94 -9.04 9.54 -3.02
N ARG A 95 -8.68 10.21 -1.93
CA ARG A 95 -9.05 11.61 -1.67
C ARG A 95 -8.43 12.56 -2.70
N ASP A 96 -7.16 12.37 -3.02
CA ASP A 96 -6.43 13.22 -3.98
C ASP A 96 -6.81 12.95 -5.44
N LEU A 97 -7.11 11.68 -5.76
CA LEU A 97 -7.38 11.25 -7.14
C LEU A 97 -8.84 11.43 -7.56
N VAL A 98 -9.80 11.18 -6.65
CA VAL A 98 -11.24 11.22 -6.98
C VAL A 98 -12.09 11.89 -5.92
N GLY A 99 -11.50 12.60 -4.96
CA GLY A 99 -12.22 13.26 -3.87
C GLY A 99 -12.67 12.34 -2.73
N GLY A 100 -12.32 11.05 -2.77
CA GLY A 100 -12.56 10.11 -1.69
C GLY A 100 -12.99 8.72 -2.14
N LEU A 101 -12.88 7.75 -1.23
CA LEU A 101 -13.25 6.35 -1.48
C LEU A 101 -14.74 6.21 -1.89
N ALA A 102 -15.61 7.03 -1.31
CA ALA A 102 -17.05 7.06 -1.60
C ALA A 102 -17.40 7.38 -3.06
N ASN A 103 -16.45 7.95 -3.83
CA ASN A 103 -16.65 8.28 -5.24
C ASN A 103 -16.28 7.14 -6.19
N LEU A 104 -15.63 6.07 -5.71
CA LEU A 104 -15.25 4.93 -6.56
C LEU A 104 -16.42 4.19 -7.23
N PRO A 105 -17.60 4.04 -6.61
CA PRO A 105 -18.75 3.42 -7.28
C PRO A 105 -19.20 4.13 -8.57
N SER A 106 -18.89 5.43 -8.70
CA SER A 106 -19.20 6.21 -9.90
C SER A 106 -18.18 6.03 -11.03
N LEU A 107 -17.07 5.35 -10.77
CA LEU A 107 -15.98 5.17 -11.72
C LEU A 107 -16.28 3.96 -12.62
N PRO A 108 -16.34 4.11 -13.95
CA PRO A 108 -16.49 2.98 -14.85
C PRO A 108 -15.16 2.23 -14.98
N LEU A 109 -15.17 0.91 -14.75
CA LEU A 109 -13.96 0.07 -14.66
C LEU A 109 -13.78 -0.91 -15.83
N GLY A 110 -14.59 -0.76 -16.89
CA GLY A 110 -14.52 -1.63 -18.07
C GLY A 110 -13.30 -1.36 -18.96
N ARG A 111 -13.18 -2.16 -20.04
CA ARG A 111 -12.07 -2.12 -21.00
C ARG A 111 -11.86 -0.75 -21.63
N ASN A 112 -12.94 -0.09 -22.06
CA ASN A 112 -12.84 1.22 -22.70
C ASN A 112 -12.35 2.33 -21.74
N PRO A 113 -12.91 2.47 -20.52
CA PRO A 113 -12.34 3.34 -19.49
C PRO A 113 -10.87 3.07 -19.20
N ALA A 114 -10.47 1.80 -19.07
CA ALA A 114 -9.08 1.44 -18.83
C ALA A 114 -8.16 1.80 -20.01
N LEU A 115 -8.60 1.62 -21.26
CA LEU A 115 -7.85 2.04 -22.44
C LEU A 115 -7.73 3.56 -22.54
N ARG A 116 -8.78 4.31 -22.19
CA ARG A 116 -8.70 5.77 -22.06
C ARG A 116 -7.69 6.16 -20.97
N ALA A 117 -7.69 5.48 -19.83
CA ALA A 117 -6.69 5.73 -18.80
C ALA A 117 -5.26 5.53 -19.32
N VAL A 118 -5.00 4.46 -20.08
CA VAL A 118 -3.69 4.24 -20.72
C VAL A 118 -3.36 5.36 -21.69
N HIS A 119 -4.33 5.84 -22.48
CA HIS A 119 -4.15 6.99 -23.37
C HIS A 119 -3.71 8.26 -22.61
N GLU A 120 -4.41 8.61 -21.52
CA GLU A 120 -4.07 9.78 -20.71
C GLU A 120 -2.64 9.67 -20.12
N LEU A 121 -2.26 8.51 -19.61
CA LEU A 121 -0.91 8.27 -19.09
C LEU A 121 0.15 8.29 -20.21
N SER A 122 -0.17 7.69 -21.36
CA SER A 122 0.69 7.59 -22.54
C SER A 122 1.07 8.97 -23.08
N GLY A 123 0.09 9.87 -23.17
CA GLY A 123 0.24 11.23 -23.70
C GLY A 123 0.67 12.28 -22.68
N HIS A 124 0.75 11.95 -21.39
CA HIS A 124 0.99 12.95 -20.35
C HIS A 124 2.33 13.69 -20.53
N ASP A 125 2.24 15.03 -20.55
CA ASP A 125 3.36 15.95 -20.49
C ASP A 125 3.10 16.95 -19.35
N ALA A 126 3.92 16.86 -18.29
CA ALA A 126 3.79 17.71 -17.11
C ALA A 126 3.98 19.21 -17.40
N ALA A 127 4.72 19.57 -18.46
CA ALA A 127 4.94 20.96 -18.82
C ALA A 127 3.76 21.58 -19.58
N ALA A 128 2.95 20.74 -20.22
CA ALA A 128 1.82 21.16 -21.05
C ALA A 128 0.45 20.90 -20.42
N ALA A 129 0.39 20.13 -19.33
CA ALA A 129 -0.87 19.74 -18.69
C ALA A 129 -1.59 20.94 -18.08
N ASP A 130 -2.83 21.16 -18.53
CA ASP A 130 -3.77 22.10 -17.93
C ASP A 130 -4.61 21.41 -16.84
N GLY A 131 -5.56 22.15 -16.24
CA GLY A 131 -6.41 21.62 -15.16
C GLY A 131 -7.22 20.40 -15.59
N ASP A 132 -7.79 20.40 -16.79
CA ASP A 132 -8.60 19.31 -17.31
C ASP A 132 -7.74 18.07 -17.59
N GLY A 133 -6.54 18.25 -18.16
CA GLY A 133 -5.57 17.18 -18.35
C GLY A 133 -5.10 16.55 -17.04
N VAL A 134 -4.92 17.34 -15.99
CA VAL A 134 -4.58 16.84 -14.63
C VAL A 134 -5.73 16.00 -14.06
N GLU A 135 -6.98 16.44 -14.19
CA GLU A 135 -8.13 15.68 -13.70
C GLU A 135 -8.38 14.41 -14.52
N ALA A 136 -8.14 14.43 -15.83
CA ALA A 136 -8.16 13.24 -16.69
C ALA A 136 -7.08 12.23 -16.26
N LEU A 137 -5.86 12.70 -15.98
CA LEU A 137 -4.78 11.87 -15.46
C LEU A 137 -5.14 11.23 -14.12
N LYS A 138 -5.67 11.98 -13.16
CA LYS A 138 -6.10 11.44 -11.85
C LYS A 138 -7.16 10.35 -12.00
N ARG A 139 -8.17 10.57 -12.86
CA ARG A 139 -9.18 9.56 -13.22
C ARG A 139 -8.58 8.35 -13.92
N GLY A 140 -7.55 8.54 -14.74
CA GLY A 140 -6.81 7.44 -15.34
C GLY A 140 -6.08 6.59 -14.29
N LEU A 141 -5.32 7.24 -13.41
CA LEU A 141 -4.55 6.60 -12.36
C LEU A 141 -5.43 5.80 -11.39
N VAL A 142 -6.56 6.35 -10.95
CA VAL A 142 -7.48 5.62 -10.06
C VAL A 142 -8.15 4.44 -10.75
N THR A 143 -8.52 4.57 -12.03
CA THR A 143 -9.10 3.47 -12.83
C THR A 143 -8.12 2.31 -12.93
N LEU A 144 -6.86 2.60 -13.22
CA LEU A 144 -5.81 1.59 -13.32
C LEU A 144 -5.44 1.02 -11.94
N THR A 145 -5.45 1.83 -10.88
CA THR A 145 -5.24 1.35 -9.51
C THR A 145 -6.30 0.32 -9.13
N VAL A 146 -7.58 0.59 -9.39
CA VAL A 146 -8.66 -0.35 -9.07
C VAL A 146 -8.60 -1.60 -9.95
N THR A 147 -8.45 -1.44 -11.26
CA THR A 147 -8.48 -2.58 -12.21
C THR A 147 -7.23 -3.45 -12.17
N LYS A 148 -6.10 -2.95 -11.66
CA LYS A 148 -4.85 -3.71 -11.54
C LYS A 148 -4.51 -4.06 -10.11
N CYS A 149 -4.43 -3.09 -9.21
CA CYS A 149 -3.97 -3.32 -7.85
C CYS A 149 -5.11 -3.88 -6.98
N GLU A 150 -6.25 -3.20 -6.89
CA GLU A 150 -7.35 -3.67 -6.03
C GLU A 150 -7.94 -5.00 -6.51
N ALA A 151 -8.04 -5.21 -7.81
CA ALA A 151 -8.43 -6.49 -8.38
C ALA A 151 -7.45 -7.65 -8.06
N LEU A 152 -6.17 -7.38 -7.79
CA LEU A 152 -5.23 -8.40 -7.31
C LEU A 152 -5.35 -8.63 -5.80
N ARG A 153 -5.63 -7.57 -5.03
CA ARG A 153 -5.77 -7.64 -3.57
C ARG A 153 -7.08 -8.29 -3.13
N LEU A 154 -8.16 -8.07 -3.87
CA LEU A 154 -9.52 -8.36 -3.44
C LEU A 154 -10.30 -9.12 -4.53
N THR A 155 -10.66 -10.38 -4.22
CA THR A 155 -11.38 -11.28 -5.14
C THR A 155 -12.73 -10.70 -5.60
N PRO A 156 -13.57 -10.10 -4.74
CA PRO A 156 -14.84 -9.52 -5.19
C PRO A 156 -14.69 -8.40 -6.23
N ILE A 157 -13.62 -7.61 -6.11
CA ILE A 157 -13.31 -6.55 -7.08
C ILE A 157 -12.83 -7.15 -8.39
N LYS A 158 -11.93 -8.13 -8.34
CA LYS A 158 -11.48 -8.89 -9.52
C LYS A 158 -12.67 -9.43 -10.31
N ASP A 159 -13.62 -10.06 -9.62
CA ASP A 159 -14.76 -10.70 -10.26
C ASP A 159 -15.72 -9.67 -10.86
N THR A 160 -15.92 -8.55 -10.18
CA THR A 160 -16.73 -7.42 -10.66
C THR A 160 -16.12 -6.81 -11.93
N VAL A 161 -14.82 -6.51 -11.91
CA VAL A 161 -14.10 -5.99 -13.08
C VAL A 161 -14.14 -7.00 -14.21
N SER A 162 -13.90 -8.28 -13.94
CA SER A 162 -13.88 -9.33 -14.97
C SER A 162 -15.23 -9.52 -15.64
N ARG A 163 -16.33 -9.54 -14.87
CA ARG A 163 -17.70 -9.68 -15.42
C ARG A 163 -18.10 -8.49 -16.29
N GLY A 164 -17.76 -7.27 -15.86
CA GLY A 164 -18.12 -6.04 -16.58
C GLY A 164 -17.06 -5.55 -17.57
N TRP A 165 -15.98 -6.30 -17.78
CA TRP A 165 -14.81 -5.83 -18.53
C TRP A 165 -15.17 -5.45 -19.97
N GLU A 166 -15.79 -6.37 -20.70
CA GLU A 166 -16.14 -6.15 -22.11
C GLU A 166 -17.45 -5.36 -22.28
N SER A 167 -18.42 -5.54 -21.39
CA SER A 167 -19.70 -4.82 -21.46
C SER A 167 -19.57 -3.34 -21.11
N GLY A 168 -18.53 -2.97 -20.36
CA GLY A 168 -18.36 -1.61 -19.82
C GLY A 168 -19.13 -1.36 -18.52
N ASP A 169 -19.86 -2.34 -18.01
CA ASP A 169 -20.74 -2.23 -16.83
C ASP A 169 -20.05 -2.68 -15.53
N ALA A 170 -18.74 -2.51 -15.44
CA ALA A 170 -17.99 -2.77 -14.21
C ALA A 170 -18.02 -1.54 -13.30
N HIS A 171 -18.76 -1.63 -12.19
CA HIS A 171 -18.82 -0.60 -11.15
C HIS A 171 -18.67 -1.22 -9.76
N LEU A 172 -17.98 -0.52 -8.86
CA LEU A 172 -17.88 -0.98 -7.47
C LEU A 172 -19.18 -0.73 -6.71
N THR A 173 -19.46 -1.56 -5.71
CA THR A 173 -20.54 -1.37 -4.75
C THR A 173 -20.02 -0.70 -3.48
N GLN A 174 -20.93 -0.29 -2.60
CA GLN A 174 -20.56 0.21 -1.27
C GLN A 174 -19.83 -0.85 -0.42
N GLU A 175 -20.19 -2.13 -0.57
CA GLU A 175 -19.54 -3.22 0.13
C GLU A 175 -18.05 -3.35 -0.25
N HIS A 176 -17.71 -3.20 -1.54
CA HIS A 176 -16.32 -3.19 -1.99
C HIS A 176 -15.47 -2.11 -1.31
N LEU A 177 -16.06 -0.98 -0.93
CA LEU A 177 -15.32 0.10 -0.28
C LEU A 177 -14.81 -0.33 1.09
N GLY A 178 -15.63 -1.03 1.88
CA GLY A 178 -15.20 -1.59 3.17
C GLY A 178 -14.05 -2.58 3.02
N TYR A 179 -14.03 -3.37 1.94
CA TYR A 179 -12.92 -4.27 1.64
C TYR A 179 -11.63 -3.53 1.28
N ILE A 180 -11.72 -2.48 0.44
CA ILE A 180 -10.56 -1.65 0.07
C ILE A 180 -9.98 -0.97 1.30
N GLU A 181 -10.83 -0.37 2.13
CA GLU A 181 -10.40 0.36 3.32
C GLU A 181 -9.72 -0.54 4.36
N HIS A 182 -10.14 -1.80 4.45
CA HIS A 182 -9.72 -2.73 5.51
C HIS A 182 -8.90 -3.93 5.02
N TRP A 183 -8.39 -3.91 3.79
CA TRP A 183 -7.57 -5.00 3.25
C TRP A 183 -6.36 -5.36 4.12
N ASP A 184 -5.58 -4.36 4.55
CA ASP A 184 -4.42 -4.57 5.45
C ASP A 184 -4.86 -5.21 6.79
N THR A 185 -6.01 -4.80 7.32
CA THR A 185 -6.59 -5.31 8.57
C THR A 185 -7.04 -6.76 8.43
N MET A 186 -7.69 -7.12 7.30
CA MET A 186 -8.05 -8.51 7.01
C MET A 186 -6.82 -9.39 6.90
N CYS A 187 -5.78 -8.95 6.19
CA CYS A 187 -4.53 -9.70 6.06
C CYS A 187 -3.88 -9.99 7.43
N PHE A 188 -3.89 -8.99 8.32
CA PHE A 188 -3.36 -9.16 9.67
C PHE A 188 -4.13 -10.18 10.50
N GLU A 189 -5.46 -10.09 10.50
CA GLU A 189 -6.30 -11.02 11.27
C GLU A 189 -6.21 -12.44 10.71
N LEU A 190 -6.11 -12.62 9.39
CA LEU A 190 -5.85 -13.92 8.76
C LEU A 190 -4.52 -14.53 9.22
N ILE A 191 -3.43 -13.74 9.20
CA ILE A 191 -2.12 -14.23 9.67
C ILE A 191 -2.15 -14.58 11.16
N ARG A 192 -2.86 -13.77 11.97
CA ARG A 192 -3.00 -14.02 13.40
C ARG A 192 -3.82 -15.29 13.63
N ALA A 193 -4.98 -15.42 13.01
CA ALA A 193 -5.86 -16.58 13.12
C ALA A 193 -5.14 -17.87 12.71
N ASN A 194 -4.39 -17.86 11.60
CA ASN A 194 -3.56 -19.00 11.19
C ASN A 194 -2.49 -19.39 12.23
N ARG A 195 -1.99 -18.43 13.04
CA ARG A 195 -1.02 -18.71 14.12
C ARG A 195 -1.67 -19.17 15.41
N THR A 196 -2.85 -18.67 15.74
CA THR A 196 -3.52 -18.94 17.03
C THR A 196 -4.61 -20.00 16.95
N GLY A 197 -5.08 -20.32 15.75
CA GLY A 197 -6.24 -21.18 15.51
C GLY A 197 -7.59 -20.51 15.79
N GLU A 198 -7.64 -19.18 15.92
CA GLU A 198 -8.86 -18.47 16.36
C GLU A 198 -9.09 -17.12 15.65
N TRP A 199 -10.31 -16.93 15.15
CA TRP A 199 -10.83 -15.66 14.61
C TRP A 199 -11.45 -14.79 15.72
N SER A 200 -10.62 -14.33 16.66
CA SER A 200 -11.04 -13.59 17.87
C SER A 200 -10.13 -12.38 18.17
N GLY A 201 -9.53 -11.82 17.13
CA GLY A 201 -8.48 -10.82 17.25
C GLY A 201 -8.96 -9.38 17.47
N PRO A 202 -8.01 -8.47 17.73
CA PRO A 202 -8.30 -7.09 18.12
C PRO A 202 -9.11 -6.29 17.09
N PHE A 203 -9.07 -6.66 15.81
CA PHE A 203 -9.78 -5.95 14.75
C PHE A 203 -11.00 -6.70 14.21
N THR A 204 -11.34 -7.88 14.73
CA THR A 204 -12.48 -8.67 14.22
C THR A 204 -13.81 -7.93 14.32
N GLU A 205 -14.06 -7.18 15.40
CA GLU A 205 -15.26 -6.35 15.55
C GLU A 205 -15.28 -5.15 14.58
N LEU A 206 -14.12 -4.55 14.29
CA LEU A 206 -14.01 -3.50 13.29
C LEU A 206 -14.33 -4.05 11.89
N LEU A 207 -13.76 -5.20 11.55
CA LEU A 207 -14.02 -5.88 10.27
C LEU A 207 -15.49 -6.27 10.13
N ARG A 208 -16.11 -6.77 11.21
CA ARG A 208 -17.54 -7.10 11.24
C ARG A 208 -18.42 -5.89 10.95
N THR A 209 -18.11 -4.75 11.57
CA THR A 209 -18.95 -3.54 11.50
C THR A 209 -18.71 -2.69 10.25
N ARG A 210 -17.48 -2.68 9.71
CA ARG A 210 -17.09 -1.79 8.61
C ARG A 210 -16.91 -2.49 7.27
N ALA A 211 -16.58 -3.79 7.29
CA ALA A 211 -16.35 -4.59 6.09
C ALA A 211 -17.29 -5.80 5.98
N ASN A 212 -18.24 -5.98 6.91
CA ASN A 212 -19.17 -7.12 6.91
C ASN A 212 -18.46 -8.49 6.92
N ILE A 213 -17.28 -8.57 7.56
CA ILE A 213 -16.50 -9.82 7.70
C ILE A 213 -16.73 -10.39 9.10
N HIS A 214 -17.47 -11.49 9.20
CA HIS A 214 -17.86 -12.09 10.48
C HIS A 214 -16.97 -13.26 10.89
N SER A 215 -16.24 -13.83 9.93
CA SER A 215 -15.44 -15.05 10.13
C SER A 215 -14.14 -15.05 9.34
N GLU A 216 -13.27 -16.03 9.63
CA GLU A 216 -12.06 -16.30 8.85
C GLU A 216 -12.40 -16.68 7.40
N ASP A 217 -13.45 -17.48 7.20
CA ASP A 217 -13.92 -17.90 5.88
C ASP A 217 -14.40 -16.70 5.04
N ASP A 218 -15.10 -15.75 5.64
CA ASP A 218 -15.49 -14.50 4.96
C ASP A 218 -14.25 -13.73 4.49
N ALA A 219 -13.24 -13.60 5.35
CA ALA A 219 -12.00 -12.90 5.01
C ALA A 219 -11.22 -13.62 3.89
N LEU A 220 -11.15 -14.95 3.92
CA LEU A 220 -10.53 -15.76 2.87
C LEU A 220 -11.28 -15.67 1.54
N ALA A 221 -12.60 -15.53 1.56
CA ALA A 221 -13.39 -15.31 0.35
C ALA A 221 -13.12 -13.94 -0.30
N VAL A 222 -12.76 -12.94 0.51
CA VAL A 222 -12.52 -11.56 0.06
C VAL A 222 -11.07 -11.33 -0.36
N VAL A 223 -10.09 -11.77 0.45
CA VAL A 223 -8.67 -11.46 0.24
C VAL A 223 -8.08 -12.32 -0.89
N GLY A 224 -7.66 -11.67 -1.97
CA GLY A 224 -6.96 -12.31 -3.11
C GLY A 224 -5.45 -12.39 -2.92
N LEU A 225 -4.85 -11.45 -2.17
CA LEU A 225 -3.43 -11.44 -1.85
C LEU A 225 -3.22 -11.00 -0.39
N ILE A 226 -2.42 -11.78 0.35
CA ILE A 226 -2.12 -11.52 1.76
C ILE A 226 -0.78 -10.79 1.89
N ILE A 227 -0.76 -9.75 2.71
CA ILE A 227 0.47 -9.07 3.11
C ILE A 227 0.70 -9.17 4.61
N ASN A 228 1.97 -9.13 5.02
CA ASN A 228 2.34 -9.22 6.44
C ASN A 228 2.69 -7.83 6.99
N ARG A 229 1.69 -7.13 7.53
CA ARG A 229 1.86 -5.89 8.28
C ARG A 229 2.05 -6.16 9.77
N THR A 230 2.85 -5.35 10.43
CA THR A 230 2.93 -5.38 11.90
C THR A 230 1.75 -4.64 12.53
N PHE A 231 1.43 -4.98 13.78
CA PHE A 231 0.38 -4.30 14.54
C PHE A 231 0.61 -2.78 14.61
N GLN A 232 1.86 -2.34 14.83
CA GLN A 232 2.20 -0.92 14.84
C GLN A 232 1.97 -0.24 13.49
N GLN A 233 2.27 -0.92 12.37
CA GLN A 233 2.00 -0.37 11.04
C GLN A 233 0.51 -0.15 10.80
N LEU A 234 -0.34 -1.08 11.26
CA LEU A 234 -1.80 -0.94 11.16
C LEU A 234 -2.33 0.20 12.01
N LEU A 235 -1.86 0.35 13.25
CA LEU A 235 -2.28 1.47 14.10
C LEU A 235 -1.96 2.82 13.46
N ILE A 236 -0.78 2.95 12.85
CA ILE A 236 -0.40 4.17 12.11
C ILE A 236 -1.31 4.38 10.90
N ALA A 237 -1.67 3.31 10.18
CA ALA A 237 -2.57 3.40 9.04
C ALA A 237 -3.97 3.87 9.47
N HIS A 238 -4.55 3.25 10.51
CA HIS A 238 -5.86 3.66 11.04
C HIS A 238 -5.87 5.09 11.60
N ALA A 239 -4.79 5.53 12.26
CA ALA A 239 -4.68 6.90 12.76
C ALA A 239 -4.61 7.97 11.65
N ARG A 240 -4.23 7.60 10.42
CA ARG A 240 -4.20 8.52 9.26
C ARG A 240 -5.52 8.56 8.49
N SER A 241 -6.36 7.53 8.66
CA SER A 241 -7.66 7.40 8.01
C SER A 241 -8.82 7.98 8.84
N ALA A 242 -8.62 8.18 10.15
CA ALA A 242 -9.55 8.84 11.06
C ALA A 242 -9.52 10.37 10.92
#